data_AF-A0A0U1XPP6-F1
#
_entry.id   AF-A0A0U1XPP6-F1
#
_cell.length_a   1.000
_cell.length_b   1.000
_cell.length_c   1.000
_cell.angle_alpha   90.00
_cell.angle_beta   90.00
_cell.angle_gamma   90.00
#
_symmetry.space_group_name_H-M   'P 1'
#
loop_
_entity.id
_entity.type
_entity.pdbx_description
1 polymer ?
#
loop_
_entity_poly.entity_id
_entity_poly.type
_entity_poly.pdbx_seq_one_letter_code
_entity_poly.pdbx_strand_id
1 'polypeptide(L)'
;GSRGFCTDASRKPVLGEKCSKLDSREKEEVQGQEASSLPAKEGHFQFKELYENPWTIPNYLCIARIVLSPLVGYLIIEQYFHVSLGLFALAGATDLLDGYIARNWPNQKSALGSALDPLADKILISVLYVSLTYAQLIPAPLTALIISRDVALIAAVFYVRYKTVPPPVTLSKFFNPCYTTARLRPTLISKINTAVQLFLVAASLAAPVFHYTDSVFLQSLWYITALTTTVSAYSYYHYGKKTVEVLNKTK
;
A
#
# COMPACT_ATOMS: atom_id res chain seq x y z
N GLY A 1 -25.69 55.10 -16.92
CA GLY A 1 -24.78 55.83 -17.82
C GLY A 1 -23.49 56.13 -17.08
N SER A 2 -22.37 55.73 -17.66
CA SER A 2 -21.00 55.79 -17.13
C SER A 2 -20.59 57.15 -16.55
N ARG A 3 -19.84 57.11 -15.44
CA ARG A 3 -18.63 57.92 -15.17
C ARG A 3 -18.14 57.67 -13.73
N GLY A 4 -17.01 56.98 -13.59
CA GLY A 4 -16.25 56.90 -12.33
C GLY A 4 -14.86 57.46 -12.60
N PHE A 5 -14.52 58.58 -11.97
CA PHE A 5 -13.25 59.29 -12.16
C PHE A 5 -12.74 59.76 -10.79
N CYS A 6 -11.44 59.52 -10.58
CA CYS A 6 -10.48 60.26 -9.76
C CYS A 6 -10.74 60.43 -8.25
N THR A 7 -9.99 59.75 -7.37
CA THR A 7 -8.57 59.94 -6.91
C THR A 7 -8.47 60.78 -5.63
N ASP A 8 -7.72 60.20 -4.68
CA ASP A 8 -6.69 60.84 -3.84
C ASP A 8 -6.92 61.01 -2.32
N ALA A 9 -5.83 60.70 -1.62
CA ALA A 9 -5.29 61.22 -0.36
C ALA A 9 -6.15 61.33 0.91
N SER A 10 -5.83 60.43 1.85
CA SER A 10 -5.30 60.75 3.20
C SER A 10 -5.99 61.86 4.03
N ARG A 11 -6.76 61.46 5.05
CA ARG A 11 -6.72 62.07 6.40
C ARG A 11 -7.46 61.24 7.47
N LYS A 12 -6.86 61.24 8.67
CA LYS A 12 -7.15 60.59 9.97
C LYS A 12 -8.46 61.13 10.63
N PRO A 13 -8.73 61.04 11.97
CA PRO A 13 -8.19 60.23 13.10
C PRO A 13 -9.31 59.72 14.08
N VAL A 14 -8.94 59.33 15.32
CA VAL A 14 -9.74 59.42 16.59
C VAL A 14 -10.57 58.17 16.95
N LEU A 15 -10.61 57.58 18.15
CA LEU A 15 -10.17 57.87 19.53
C LEU A 15 -10.10 56.52 20.30
N GLY A 16 -9.28 56.40 21.34
CA GLY A 16 -9.33 55.24 22.23
C GLY A 16 -8.26 55.20 23.31
N GLU A 17 -8.17 56.31 24.06
CA GLU A 17 -7.70 56.45 25.44
C GLU A 17 -6.40 55.77 25.96
N LYS A 18 -5.47 56.69 26.32
CA LYS A 18 -4.71 56.83 27.58
C LYS A 18 -3.98 55.58 28.14
N CYS A 19 -2.66 55.48 28.08
CA CYS A 19 -1.60 56.32 28.70
C CYS A 19 -1.52 56.22 30.24
N SER A 20 -0.63 55.37 30.73
CA SER A 20 0.27 55.62 31.87
C SER A 20 1.38 54.56 31.83
N LYS A 21 2.67 54.81 32.01
CA LYS A 21 3.45 56.02 32.26
C LYS A 21 4.93 55.61 32.14
N LEU A 22 5.73 56.52 31.57
CA LEU A 22 7.16 56.78 31.84
C LEU A 22 8.17 55.68 31.49
N ASP A 23 8.95 55.85 30.42
CA ASP A 23 10.08 56.80 30.27
C ASP A 23 11.35 56.28 30.93
N SER A 24 12.35 55.98 30.10
CA SER A 24 13.69 56.54 30.22
C SER A 24 14.56 55.94 29.13
N ARG A 25 15.05 56.80 28.23
CA ARG A 25 16.45 56.91 27.76
C ARG A 25 17.09 55.64 27.16
N GLU A 26 17.80 55.65 26.04
CA GLU A 26 18.54 56.70 25.37
C GLU A 26 18.79 56.23 23.94
N LYS A 27 18.70 57.18 23.01
CA LYS A 27 19.27 57.09 21.69
C LYS A 27 20.81 57.04 21.76
N GLU A 28 21.39 56.63 20.63
CA GLU A 28 22.71 57.03 20.12
C GLU A 28 23.94 56.26 20.65
N GLU A 29 24.45 55.34 19.83
CA GLU A 29 25.68 55.56 19.03
C GLU A 29 25.80 54.44 17.97
N VAL A 30 25.60 54.73 16.68
CA VAL A 30 26.62 55.04 15.66
C VAL A 30 27.32 53.79 15.08
N GLN A 31 26.79 53.36 13.93
CA GLN A 31 27.49 53.21 12.65
C GLN A 31 28.72 52.27 12.54
N GLY A 32 28.57 51.23 11.72
CA GLY A 32 29.69 50.45 11.19
C GLY A 32 29.22 49.42 10.15
N GLN A 33 29.51 49.69 8.87
CA GLN A 33 29.38 48.73 7.77
C GLN A 33 30.36 47.57 7.97
N GLU A 34 29.89 46.32 7.83
CA GLU A 34 30.66 45.28 7.14
C GLU A 34 29.76 44.10 6.75
N ALA A 35 29.75 43.80 5.46
CA ALA A 35 29.15 42.59 4.93
C ALA A 35 30.06 41.39 5.27
N SER A 36 29.54 40.36 5.95
CA SER A 36 29.96 38.97 5.70
C SER A 36 29.17 37.93 6.51
N SER A 37 28.85 36.84 5.82
CA SER A 37 28.63 35.48 6.35
C SER A 37 27.36 35.18 7.18
N LEU A 38 26.37 34.61 6.48
CA LEU A 38 25.52 33.55 7.06
C LEU A 38 26.41 32.33 7.37
N PRO A 39 26.09 31.58 8.44
CA PRO A 39 26.11 30.13 8.30
C PRO A 39 24.72 29.57 8.57
N ALA A 40 24.30 28.71 7.65
CA ALA A 40 23.12 27.89 7.71
C ALA A 40 23.09 27.08 9.00
N LYS A 41 22.07 27.27 9.84
CA LYS A 41 21.75 26.31 10.91
C LYS A 41 21.03 25.14 10.29
N GLU A 42 21.78 24.04 10.19
CA GLU A 42 21.32 22.71 9.80
C GLU A 42 20.05 22.33 10.57
N GLY A 43 18.96 22.16 9.82
CA GLY A 43 17.72 21.59 10.35
C GLY A 43 17.96 20.11 10.64
N HIS A 44 18.22 19.78 11.90
CA HIS A 44 18.18 18.40 12.36
C HIS A 44 16.76 17.85 12.13
N PHE A 45 16.60 17.05 11.07
CA PHE A 45 15.41 16.23 10.83
C PHE A 45 15.30 15.23 12.00
N GLN A 46 14.55 15.62 13.03
CA GLN A 46 14.18 14.74 14.14
C GLN A 46 13.24 13.67 13.58
N PHE A 47 13.80 12.54 13.13
CA PHE A 47 13.03 11.33 12.90
C PHE A 47 12.45 10.90 14.23
N LYS A 48 11.16 11.21 14.48
CA LYS A 48 10.40 10.45 15.47
C LYS A 48 10.36 9.01 14.96
N GLU A 49 11.25 8.16 15.47
CA GLU A 49 11.02 6.72 15.47
C GLU A 49 9.77 6.48 16.31
N LEU A 50 8.61 6.53 15.65
CA LEU A 50 7.37 6.00 16.20
C LEU A 50 7.57 4.49 16.24
N TYR A 51 8.11 4.01 17.36
CA TYR A 51 8.10 2.60 17.73
C TYR A 51 6.62 2.21 17.91
N GLU A 52 5.97 1.84 16.81
CA GLU A 52 4.62 1.32 16.84
C GLU A 52 4.67 -0.09 17.43
N ASN A 53 3.74 -0.39 18.32
CA ASN A 53 3.65 -1.70 18.94
C ASN A 53 3.42 -2.76 17.83
N PRO A 54 4.37 -3.69 17.57
CA PRO A 54 4.20 -4.71 16.55
C PRO A 54 3.14 -5.75 16.95
N TRP A 55 2.73 -5.76 18.22
CA TRP A 55 1.79 -6.73 18.78
C TRP A 55 0.35 -6.25 18.62
N THR A 56 -0.13 -6.22 17.38
CA THR A 56 -1.55 -6.00 17.08
C THR A 56 -2.20 -7.30 16.62
N ILE A 57 -3.50 -7.44 16.87
CA ILE A 57 -4.28 -8.61 16.43
C ILE A 57 -4.09 -8.86 14.91
N PRO A 58 -4.25 -7.84 14.02
CA PRO A 58 -4.04 -8.02 12.58
C PRO A 58 -2.66 -8.57 12.22
N ASN A 59 -1.59 -8.13 12.91
CA ASN A 59 -0.24 -8.59 12.60
C ASN A 59 -0.05 -10.09 12.92
N TYR A 60 -0.61 -10.57 14.04
CA TYR A 60 -0.60 -12.00 14.36
C TYR A 60 -1.37 -12.82 13.31
N LEU A 61 -2.54 -12.34 12.88
CA LEU A 61 -3.35 -12.99 11.85
C LEU A 61 -2.60 -13.06 10.51
N CYS A 62 -1.92 -11.98 10.13
CA CYS A 62 -1.08 -11.89 8.94
C CYS A 62 0.10 -12.88 8.98
N ILE A 63 0.86 -12.90 10.09
CA ILE A 63 1.98 -13.85 10.28
C ILE A 63 1.47 -15.29 10.27
N ALA A 64 0.36 -15.57 10.96
CA ALA A 64 -0.26 -16.89 10.95
C ALA A 64 -0.63 -17.33 9.52
N ARG A 65 -1.12 -16.42 8.67
CA ARG A 65 -1.42 -16.71 7.25
C ARG A 65 -0.16 -17.04 6.45
N ILE A 66 0.93 -16.31 6.65
CA ILE A 66 2.20 -16.59 5.97
C ILE A 66 2.69 -18.01 6.32
N VAL A 67 2.59 -18.40 7.60
CA VAL A 67 2.98 -19.75 8.06
C VAL A 67 1.99 -20.83 7.60
N LEU A 68 0.69 -20.52 7.57
CA LEU A 68 -0.36 -21.43 7.13
C LEU A 68 -0.32 -21.68 5.62
N SER A 69 0.14 -20.71 4.82
CA SER A 69 0.21 -20.80 3.36
C SER A 69 0.94 -22.06 2.85
N PRO A 70 2.21 -22.33 3.22
CA PRO A 70 2.90 -23.55 2.82
C PRO A 70 2.27 -24.82 3.40
N LEU A 71 1.65 -24.75 4.59
CA LEU A 71 0.94 -25.89 5.17
C LEU A 71 -0.27 -26.29 4.32
N VAL A 72 -1.07 -25.32 3.86
CA VAL A 72 -2.20 -25.57 2.96
C VAL A 72 -1.69 -26.10 1.62
N GLY A 73 -0.61 -25.54 1.09
CA GLY A 73 0.02 -26.05 -0.13
C GLY A 73 0.47 -27.51 -0.01
N TYR A 74 1.08 -27.88 1.11
CA TYR A 74 1.47 -29.25 1.41
C TYR A 74 0.27 -30.21 1.45
N LEU A 75 -0.82 -29.82 2.12
CA LEU A 75 -2.05 -30.63 2.19
C LEU A 75 -2.70 -30.84 0.81
N ILE A 76 -2.62 -29.85 -0.09
CA ILE A 76 -3.10 -29.98 -1.47
C ILE A 76 -2.27 -31.00 -2.25
N ILE A 77 -0.94 -30.98 -2.09
CA ILE A 77 -0.04 -31.93 -2.75
C ILE A 77 -0.34 -33.36 -2.29
N GLU A 78 -0.52 -33.56 -0.99
CA GLU A 78 -0.92 -34.83 -0.36
C GLU A 78 -2.38 -35.23 -0.63
N GLN A 79 -3.11 -34.48 -1.48
CA GLN A 79 -4.49 -34.75 -1.88
C GLN A 79 -5.52 -34.70 -0.72
N TYR A 80 -5.18 -34.09 0.42
CA TYR A 80 -6.12 -33.83 1.53
C TYR A 80 -6.99 -32.60 1.24
N PHE A 81 -7.78 -32.65 0.16
CA PHE A 81 -8.53 -31.50 -0.34
C PHE A 81 -9.60 -30.99 0.62
N HIS A 82 -10.26 -31.87 1.38
CA HIS A 82 -11.27 -31.47 2.37
C HIS A 82 -10.68 -30.56 3.46
N VAL A 83 -9.53 -30.94 4.00
CA VAL A 83 -8.82 -30.17 5.04
C VAL A 83 -8.26 -28.89 4.44
N SER A 84 -7.66 -28.98 3.25
CA SER A 84 -7.11 -27.83 2.52
C SER A 84 -8.17 -26.76 2.24
N LEU A 85 -9.37 -27.17 1.82
CA LEU A 85 -10.49 -26.27 1.56
C LEU A 85 -10.96 -25.57 2.84
N GLY A 86 -11.05 -26.31 3.95
CA GLY A 86 -11.39 -25.76 5.26
C GLY A 86 -10.36 -24.73 5.74
N LEU A 87 -9.06 -25.03 5.62
CA LEU A 87 -7.99 -24.11 6.00
C LEU A 87 -7.91 -22.89 5.09
N PHE A 88 -8.14 -23.05 3.78
CA PHE A 88 -8.22 -21.94 2.84
C PHE A 88 -9.38 -21.00 3.20
N ALA A 89 -10.56 -21.56 3.48
CA ALA A 89 -11.72 -20.78 3.91
C ALA A 89 -11.45 -20.06 5.24
N LEU A 90 -10.81 -20.74 6.20
CA LEU A 90 -10.41 -20.15 7.48
C LEU A 90 -9.41 -19.00 7.28
N ALA A 91 -8.40 -19.18 6.42
CA ALA A 91 -7.41 -18.15 6.11
C ALA A 91 -8.05 -16.91 5.47
N GLY A 92 -8.99 -17.11 4.54
CA GLY A 92 -9.75 -16.02 3.93
C GLY A 92 -10.71 -15.32 4.91
N ALA A 93 -11.39 -16.07 5.78
CA ALA A 93 -12.24 -15.50 6.81
C ALA A 93 -11.42 -14.65 7.81
N THR A 94 -10.21 -15.10 8.13
CA THR A 94 -9.27 -14.40 9.00
C THR A 94 -8.83 -13.07 8.40
N ASP A 95 -8.59 -13.00 7.09
CA ASP A 95 -8.29 -11.74 6.36
C ASP A 95 -9.47 -10.77 6.34
N LEU A 96 -10.69 -11.27 6.10
CA LEU A 96 -11.87 -10.40 6.15
C LEU A 96 -12.10 -9.85 7.56
N LEU A 97 -11.81 -10.66 8.58
CA LEU A 97 -11.93 -10.28 9.98
C LEU A 97 -10.86 -9.25 10.37
N ASP A 98 -9.59 -9.43 10.00
CA ASP A 98 -8.55 -8.45 10.30
C ASP A 98 -8.82 -7.10 9.61
N GLY A 99 -9.30 -7.12 8.37
CA GLY A 99 -9.68 -5.91 7.63
C GLY A 99 -10.93 -5.26 8.20
N TYR A 100 -11.85 -6.02 8.78
CA TYR A 100 -12.98 -5.48 9.54
C TYR A 100 -12.52 -4.81 10.84
N ILE A 101 -11.67 -5.49 11.61
CA ILE A 101 -11.11 -4.96 12.86
C ILE A 101 -10.31 -3.68 12.59
N ALA A 102 -9.47 -3.66 11.55
CA ALA A 102 -8.72 -2.47 11.17
C ALA A 102 -9.65 -1.30 10.80
N ARG A 103 -10.81 -1.55 10.19
CA ARG A 103 -11.78 -0.48 9.84
C ARG A 103 -12.50 0.06 11.07
N ASN A 104 -12.83 -0.78 12.03
CA ASN A 104 -13.59 -0.38 13.22
C ASN A 104 -12.71 0.12 14.38
N TRP A 105 -11.46 -0.33 14.48
CA TRP A 105 -10.52 0.06 15.55
C TRP A 105 -9.21 0.61 14.99
N PRO A 106 -9.13 1.93 14.73
CA PRO A 106 -7.93 2.57 14.19
C PRO A 106 -6.70 2.42 15.07
N ASN A 107 -6.89 2.31 16.40
CA ASN A 107 -5.81 2.16 17.39
C ASN A 107 -5.06 0.82 17.29
N GLN A 108 -5.59 -0.14 16.54
CA GLN A 108 -4.98 -1.46 16.31
C GLN A 108 -4.28 -1.56 14.95
N LYS A 109 -4.23 -0.48 14.16
CA LYS A 109 -3.48 -0.46 12.92
C LYS A 109 -2.00 -0.26 13.21
N SER A 110 -1.19 -1.21 12.76
CA SER A 110 0.25 -1.03 12.63
C SER A 110 0.59 -0.73 11.18
N ALA A 111 1.54 0.18 10.99
CA ALA A 111 2.16 0.44 9.71
C ALA A 111 2.74 -0.87 9.14
N LEU A 112 3.38 -1.70 9.97
CA LEU A 112 4.03 -2.96 9.55
C LEU A 112 2.99 -3.96 9.03
N GLY A 113 1.92 -4.20 9.80
CA GLY A 113 0.81 -5.05 9.37
C GLY A 113 0.22 -4.56 8.04
N SER A 114 -0.04 -3.26 7.92
CA SER A 114 -0.63 -2.67 6.70
C SER A 114 0.21 -2.88 5.43
N ALA A 115 1.53 -3.04 5.56
CA ALA A 115 2.41 -3.36 4.43
C ALA A 115 2.59 -4.87 4.23
N LEU A 116 2.50 -5.66 5.30
CA LEU A 116 2.62 -7.11 5.26
C LEU A 116 1.34 -7.79 4.73
N ASP A 117 0.15 -7.24 4.98
CA ASP A 117 -1.12 -7.89 4.57
C ASP A 117 -1.17 -8.18 3.06
N PRO A 118 -0.90 -7.22 2.15
CA PRO A 118 -0.93 -7.49 0.71
C PRO A 118 0.16 -8.48 0.27
N LEU A 119 1.24 -8.60 1.03
CA LEU A 119 2.32 -9.55 0.76
C LEU A 119 1.90 -10.96 1.21
N ALA A 120 1.32 -11.10 2.39
CA ALA A 120 0.81 -12.37 2.92
C ALA A 120 -0.25 -12.96 1.99
N ASP A 121 -1.17 -12.13 1.48
CA ASP A 121 -2.19 -12.57 0.52
C ASP A 121 -1.58 -13.07 -0.79
N LYS A 122 -0.56 -12.37 -1.30
CA LYS A 122 0.15 -12.77 -2.51
C LYS A 122 0.93 -14.06 -2.32
N ILE A 123 1.52 -14.28 -1.15
CA ILE A 123 2.19 -15.53 -0.80
C ILE A 123 1.19 -16.67 -0.75
N LEU A 124 0.07 -16.50 -0.04
CA LEU A 124 -0.98 -17.52 0.06
C LEU A 124 -1.47 -17.95 -1.32
N ILE A 125 -1.87 -16.98 -2.16
CA ILE A 125 -2.38 -17.26 -3.51
C ILE A 125 -1.30 -17.91 -4.39
N SER A 126 -0.06 -17.44 -4.32
CA SER A 126 1.04 -18.04 -5.11
C SER A 126 1.28 -19.50 -4.73
N VAL A 127 1.34 -19.81 -3.43
CA VAL A 127 1.51 -21.18 -2.94
C VAL A 127 0.35 -22.07 -3.38
N LEU A 128 -0.89 -21.58 -3.30
CA LEU A 128 -2.07 -22.32 -3.75
C LEU A 128 -2.01 -22.64 -5.25
N TYR A 129 -1.68 -21.66 -6.10
CA TYR A 129 -1.54 -21.91 -7.53
C TYR A 129 -0.45 -22.93 -7.86
N VAL A 130 0.72 -22.84 -7.24
CA VAL A 130 1.80 -23.81 -7.43
C VAL A 130 1.35 -25.21 -7.01
N SER A 131 0.73 -25.32 -5.84
CA SER A 131 0.28 -26.62 -5.28
C SER A 131 -0.84 -27.24 -6.12
N LEU A 132 -1.82 -26.44 -6.57
CA LEU A 132 -2.89 -26.89 -7.45
C LEU A 132 -2.37 -27.30 -8.84
N THR A 133 -1.34 -26.63 -9.35
CA THR A 133 -0.67 -27.01 -10.60
C THR A 133 0.02 -28.35 -10.45
N TYR A 134 0.71 -28.56 -9.32
CA TYR A 134 1.34 -29.84 -9.02
C TYR A 134 0.31 -30.98 -8.94
N ALA A 135 -0.83 -30.71 -8.33
CA ALA A 135 -1.99 -31.62 -8.29
C ALA A 135 -2.72 -31.78 -9.64
N GLN A 136 -2.22 -31.21 -10.75
CA GLN A 136 -2.82 -31.26 -12.09
C GLN A 136 -4.24 -30.64 -12.18
N LEU A 137 -4.64 -29.81 -11.22
CA LEU A 137 -5.94 -29.13 -11.19
C LEU A 137 -5.94 -27.80 -11.94
N ILE A 138 -4.76 -27.22 -12.19
CA ILE A 138 -4.60 -25.97 -12.93
C ILE A 138 -3.47 -26.15 -13.95
N PRO A 139 -3.63 -25.73 -15.21
CA PRO A 139 -2.58 -25.82 -16.20
C PRO A 139 -1.39 -24.92 -15.85
N ALA A 140 -0.18 -25.47 -15.92
CA ALA A 140 1.08 -24.76 -15.68
C ALA A 140 1.23 -23.40 -16.40
N PRO A 141 0.85 -23.22 -17.69
CA PRO A 141 0.96 -21.91 -18.34
C PRO A 141 0.09 -20.83 -17.68
N LEU A 142 -1.08 -21.19 -17.14
CA LEU A 142 -1.95 -20.24 -16.44
C LEU A 142 -1.30 -19.78 -15.12
N THR A 143 -0.74 -20.72 -14.37
CA THR A 143 -0.01 -20.42 -13.14
C THR A 143 1.22 -19.55 -13.39
N ALA A 144 2.00 -19.84 -14.44
CA ALA A 144 3.15 -19.01 -14.82
C ALA A 144 2.72 -17.58 -15.19
N LEU A 145 1.61 -17.40 -15.91
CA LEU A 145 1.07 -16.09 -16.26
C LEU A 145 0.68 -15.30 -15.00
N ILE A 146 0.00 -15.92 -14.05
CA ILE A 146 -0.44 -15.26 -12.81
C ILE A 146 0.76 -14.88 -11.93
N ILE A 147 1.68 -15.82 -11.69
CA ILE A 147 2.87 -15.59 -10.86
C ILE A 147 3.76 -14.51 -11.48
N SER A 148 4.02 -14.56 -12.79
CA SER A 148 4.86 -13.56 -13.47
C SER A 148 4.29 -12.14 -13.34
N ARG A 149 2.96 -12.00 -13.47
CA ARG A 149 2.28 -10.71 -13.26
C ARG A 149 2.42 -10.23 -11.81
N ASP A 150 2.21 -11.12 -10.84
CA ASP A 150 2.28 -10.75 -9.42
C ASP A 150 3.70 -10.38 -8.99
N VAL A 151 4.71 -11.12 -9.46
CA VAL A 151 6.12 -10.79 -9.27
C VAL A 151 6.45 -9.44 -9.92
N ALA A 152 5.94 -9.16 -11.13
CA ALA A 152 6.16 -7.87 -11.78
C ALA A 152 5.57 -6.69 -10.99
N LEU A 153 4.39 -6.86 -10.38
CA LEU A 153 3.81 -5.83 -9.50
C LEU A 153 4.61 -5.63 -8.23
N ILE A 154 5.01 -6.71 -7.55
CA ILE A 154 5.82 -6.64 -6.33
C ILE A 154 7.17 -5.97 -6.65
N ALA A 155 7.82 -6.37 -7.75
CA ALA A 155 9.07 -5.78 -8.21
C ALA A 155 8.91 -4.30 -8.55
N ALA A 156 7.82 -3.89 -9.19
CA ALA A 156 7.54 -2.47 -9.49
C ALA A 156 7.40 -1.65 -8.19
N VAL A 157 6.67 -2.16 -7.20
CA VAL A 157 6.55 -1.52 -5.87
C VAL A 157 7.91 -1.42 -5.19
N PHE A 158 8.69 -2.51 -5.19
CA PHE A 158 10.02 -2.58 -4.59
C PHE A 158 11.00 -1.63 -5.29
N TYR A 159 10.96 -1.53 -6.62
CA TYR A 159 11.81 -0.64 -7.41
C TYR A 159 11.52 0.83 -7.11
N VAL A 160 10.23 1.22 -7.08
CA VAL A 160 9.83 2.59 -6.72
C VAL A 160 10.26 2.92 -5.29
N ARG A 161 10.06 1.99 -4.36
CA ARG A 161 10.50 2.12 -2.97
C ARG A 161 12.01 2.33 -2.87
N TYR A 162 12.80 1.50 -3.55
CA TYR A 162 14.26 1.60 -3.58
C TYR A 162 14.75 2.96 -4.07
N LYS A 163 14.10 3.53 -5.10
CA LYS A 163 14.47 4.85 -5.65
C LYS A 163 14.13 6.03 -4.75
N THR A 164 13.22 5.90 -3.79
CA THR A 164 12.78 7.04 -2.97
C THR A 164 13.15 6.97 -1.49
N VAL A 165 13.78 5.88 -1.04
CA VAL A 165 14.38 5.85 0.29
C VAL A 165 15.67 6.68 0.28
N PRO A 166 15.80 7.74 1.10
CA PRO A 166 17.03 8.53 1.17
C PRO A 166 18.19 7.68 1.75
N PRO A 167 19.41 7.77 1.20
CA PRO A 167 20.56 7.03 1.73
C PRO A 167 20.90 7.46 3.17
N PRO A 168 21.37 6.56 4.07
CA PRO A 168 21.69 5.14 3.86
C PRO A 168 20.46 4.21 3.94
N VAL A 169 20.45 3.19 3.07
CA VAL A 169 19.40 2.15 3.01
C VAL A 169 19.57 1.14 4.14
N THR A 170 19.01 1.43 5.32
CA THR A 170 18.93 0.45 6.42
C THR A 170 17.72 -0.47 6.19
N LEU A 171 17.82 -1.78 6.45
CA LEU A 171 16.70 -2.73 6.30
C LEU A 171 15.45 -2.28 7.10
N SER A 172 15.65 -1.77 8.31
CA SER A 172 14.58 -1.15 9.11
C SER A 172 13.91 0.01 8.36
N LYS A 173 14.67 0.87 7.68
CA LYS A 173 14.18 2.00 6.88
C LYS A 173 13.54 1.57 5.55
N PHE A 174 13.96 0.44 5.00
CA PHE A 174 13.40 -0.14 3.79
C PHE A 174 11.99 -0.72 4.03
N PHE A 175 11.82 -1.47 5.12
CA PHE A 175 10.54 -2.02 5.56
C PHE A 175 9.66 -1.00 6.31
N ASN A 176 10.14 0.22 6.56
CA ASN A 176 9.40 1.28 7.26
C ASN A 176 8.17 1.77 6.48
N PRO A 177 6.93 1.37 6.84
CA PRO A 177 5.75 1.54 5.99
C PRO A 177 5.28 3.00 5.88
N CYS A 178 5.82 3.88 6.74
CA CYS A 178 5.54 5.31 6.78
C CYS A 178 5.99 6.08 5.52
N TYR A 179 6.84 5.51 4.67
CA TYR A 179 7.15 6.06 3.35
C TYR A 179 6.23 5.46 2.29
N THR A 180 4.96 5.87 2.29
CA THR A 180 4.03 5.59 1.17
C THR A 180 4.47 6.40 -0.05
N THR A 181 5.48 5.92 -0.77
CA THR A 181 6.12 6.73 -1.82
C THR A 181 5.48 6.63 -3.20
N ALA A 182 4.57 5.66 -3.38
CA ALA A 182 3.67 5.63 -4.52
C ALA A 182 2.37 4.95 -4.11
N ARG A 183 1.24 5.64 -4.30
CA ARG A 183 -0.08 5.01 -4.29
C ARG A 183 -0.35 4.52 -5.71
N LEU A 184 -0.05 3.25 -6.00
CA LEU A 184 -0.59 2.62 -7.20
C LEU A 184 -2.11 2.63 -7.02
N ARG A 185 -2.82 3.58 -7.64
CA ARG A 185 -4.29 3.59 -7.59
C ARG A 185 -4.75 2.28 -8.22
N PRO A 186 -5.36 1.36 -7.46
CA PRO A 186 -5.76 0.08 -8.01
C PRO A 186 -6.87 0.35 -9.02
N THR A 187 -6.60 0.01 -10.29
CA THR A 187 -7.61 0.10 -11.35
C THR A 187 -8.72 -0.91 -11.06
N LEU A 188 -9.97 -0.60 -11.44
CA LEU A 188 -11.10 -1.52 -11.25
C LEU A 188 -10.84 -2.89 -11.91
N ILE A 189 -10.14 -2.88 -13.06
CA ILE A 189 -9.68 -4.07 -13.79
C ILE A 189 -8.85 -5.00 -12.90
N SER A 190 -7.99 -4.43 -12.04
CA SER A 190 -7.10 -5.21 -11.18
C SER A 190 -7.81 -5.81 -9.98
N LYS A 191 -8.88 -5.16 -9.49
CA LYS A 191 -9.74 -5.71 -8.44
C LYS A 191 -10.54 -6.90 -8.95
N ILE A 192 -11.12 -6.76 -10.15
CA ILE A 192 -11.87 -7.84 -10.81
C ILE A 192 -10.95 -9.03 -11.05
N ASN A 193 -9.73 -8.79 -11.57
CA ASN A 193 -8.77 -9.86 -11.80
C ASN A 193 -8.43 -10.65 -10.52
N THR A 194 -8.11 -9.95 -9.43
CA THR A 194 -7.79 -10.63 -8.16
C THR A 194 -9.00 -11.41 -7.61
N ALA A 195 -10.22 -10.89 -7.77
CA ALA A 195 -11.43 -11.60 -7.36
C ALA A 195 -11.66 -12.87 -8.20
N VAL A 196 -11.44 -12.79 -9.51
CA VAL A 196 -11.52 -13.95 -10.43
C VAL A 196 -10.45 -14.99 -10.08
N GLN A 197 -9.23 -14.57 -9.74
CA GLN A 197 -8.16 -15.48 -9.31
C GLN A 197 -8.52 -16.20 -8.00
N LEU A 198 -9.01 -15.46 -7.00
CA LEU A 198 -9.48 -16.05 -5.73
C LEU A 198 -10.59 -17.09 -5.99
N PHE A 199 -11.54 -16.74 -6.87
CA PHE A 199 -12.63 -17.64 -7.25
C PHE A 199 -12.12 -18.89 -7.97
N LEU A 200 -11.18 -18.74 -8.90
CA LEU A 200 -10.57 -19.88 -9.58
C LEU A 200 -9.88 -20.83 -8.59
N VAL A 201 -9.11 -20.29 -7.64
CA VAL A 201 -8.45 -21.10 -6.61
C VAL A 201 -9.48 -21.84 -5.77
N ALA A 202 -10.52 -21.17 -5.30
CA ALA A 202 -11.60 -21.78 -4.52
C ALA A 202 -12.31 -22.90 -5.31
N ALA A 203 -12.67 -22.64 -6.57
CA ALA A 203 -13.32 -23.62 -7.43
C ALA A 203 -12.41 -24.82 -7.74
N SER A 204 -11.12 -24.57 -8.02
CA SER A 204 -10.15 -25.64 -8.31
C SER A 204 -9.91 -26.51 -7.08
N LEU A 205 -9.87 -25.92 -5.88
CA LEU A 205 -9.71 -26.66 -4.63
C LEU A 205 -10.96 -27.45 -4.25
N ALA A 206 -12.15 -26.94 -4.57
CA ALA A 206 -13.42 -27.62 -4.34
C ALA A 206 -13.74 -28.69 -5.41
N ALA A 207 -13.17 -28.60 -6.61
CA ALA A 207 -13.39 -29.55 -7.70
C ALA A 207 -13.17 -31.02 -7.33
N PRO A 208 -12.05 -31.43 -6.70
CA PRO A 208 -11.86 -32.81 -6.27
C PRO A 208 -12.77 -33.22 -5.11
N VAL A 209 -13.22 -32.28 -4.28
CA VAL A 209 -14.13 -32.54 -3.13
C VAL A 209 -15.55 -32.90 -3.59
N PHE A 210 -16.00 -32.27 -4.68
CA PHE A 210 -17.35 -32.46 -5.24
C PHE A 210 -17.35 -33.24 -6.58
N HIS A 211 -16.19 -33.80 -6.97
CA HIS A 211 -16.01 -34.62 -8.18
C HIS A 211 -16.38 -33.94 -9.51
N TYR A 212 -16.07 -32.65 -9.70
CA TYR A 212 -16.32 -31.92 -10.96
C TYR A 212 -15.04 -31.45 -11.70
N THR A 213 -13.91 -32.11 -11.47
CA THR A 213 -12.58 -31.74 -11.99
C THR A 213 -12.55 -31.47 -13.50
N ASP A 214 -13.25 -32.26 -14.31
CA ASP A 214 -13.25 -32.14 -15.79
C ASP A 214 -14.44 -31.34 -16.36
N SER A 215 -15.16 -30.62 -15.51
CA SER A 215 -16.32 -29.86 -15.95
C SER A 215 -15.93 -28.68 -16.88
N VAL A 216 -16.79 -28.41 -17.86
CA VAL A 216 -16.70 -27.22 -18.74
C VAL A 216 -16.63 -25.92 -17.92
N PHE A 217 -17.21 -25.93 -16.71
CA PHE A 217 -17.15 -24.82 -15.77
C PHE A 217 -15.72 -24.46 -15.36
N LEU A 218 -14.91 -25.44 -14.95
CA LEU A 218 -13.54 -25.20 -14.51
C LEU A 218 -12.65 -24.71 -15.67
N GLN A 219 -12.82 -25.31 -16.85
CA GLN A 219 -12.12 -24.88 -18.07
C GLN A 219 -12.49 -23.44 -18.46
N SER A 220 -13.78 -23.09 -18.40
CA SER A 220 -14.24 -21.72 -18.68
C SER A 220 -13.61 -20.72 -17.70
N LEU A 221 -13.48 -21.09 -16.43
CA LEU A 221 -12.80 -20.26 -15.43
C LEU A 221 -11.31 -20.07 -15.73
N TRP A 222 -10.61 -21.09 -16.24
CA TRP A 222 -9.22 -20.94 -16.67
C TRP A 222 -9.09 -19.88 -17.76
N TYR A 223 -9.91 -19.96 -18.81
CA TYR A 223 -9.88 -18.99 -19.91
C TYR A 223 -10.26 -17.57 -19.46
N ILE A 224 -11.30 -17.43 -18.62
CA ILE A 224 -11.70 -16.14 -18.06
C ILE A 224 -10.56 -15.55 -17.21
N THR A 225 -9.91 -16.37 -16.38
CA THR A 225 -8.80 -15.93 -15.54
C THR A 225 -7.59 -15.52 -16.37
N ALA A 226 -7.26 -16.28 -17.42
CA ALA A 226 -6.19 -15.95 -18.35
C ALA A 226 -6.44 -14.60 -19.05
N LEU A 227 -7.67 -14.41 -19.56
CA LEU A 227 -8.08 -13.19 -20.24
C LEU A 227 -8.03 -11.98 -19.30
N THR A 228 -8.66 -12.09 -18.13
CA THR A 228 -8.69 -11.00 -17.13
C THR A 228 -7.30 -10.65 -16.61
N THR A 229 -6.42 -11.65 -16.44
CA THR A 229 -5.04 -11.41 -16.00
C THR A 229 -4.23 -10.70 -17.10
N THR A 230 -4.38 -11.11 -18.35
CA THR A 230 -3.72 -10.47 -19.50
C THR A 230 -4.20 -9.03 -19.68
N VAL A 231 -5.51 -8.78 -19.59
CA VAL A 231 -6.09 -7.43 -19.65
C VAL A 231 -5.62 -6.56 -18.48
N SER A 232 -5.54 -7.11 -17.26
CA SER A 232 -4.99 -6.40 -16.10
C SER A 232 -3.52 -6.05 -16.29
N ALA A 233 -2.71 -7.00 -16.77
CA ALA A 233 -1.29 -6.78 -17.04
C ALA A 233 -1.07 -5.69 -18.12
N TYR A 234 -1.82 -5.76 -19.21
CA TYR A 234 -1.78 -4.75 -20.27
C TYR A 234 -2.21 -3.37 -19.76
N SER A 235 -3.28 -3.31 -18.96
CA SER A 235 -3.72 -2.06 -18.32
C SER A 235 -2.63 -1.46 -17.44
N TYR A 236 -1.93 -2.26 -16.63
CA TYR A 236 -0.82 -1.78 -15.83
C TYR A 236 0.36 -1.28 -16.67
N TYR A 237 0.70 -1.98 -17.75
CA TYR A 237 1.77 -1.55 -18.64
C TYR A 237 1.45 -0.22 -19.33
N HIS A 238 0.23 -0.08 -19.86
CA HIS A 238 -0.19 1.11 -20.59
C HIS A 238 -0.47 2.32 -19.67
N TYR A 239 -1.14 2.10 -18.54
CA TYR A 239 -1.48 3.15 -17.57
C TYR A 239 -0.42 3.34 -16.48
N GLY A 240 0.66 2.56 -16.47
CA GLY A 240 1.72 2.61 -15.45
C GLY A 240 2.35 4.00 -15.31
N LYS A 241 2.54 4.72 -16.42
CA LYS A 241 3.07 6.10 -16.41
C LYS A 241 2.12 7.13 -15.77
N LYS A 242 0.80 6.89 -15.78
CA LYS A 242 -0.22 7.76 -15.16
C LYS A 242 -0.60 7.30 -13.74
N THR A 243 -0.27 6.07 -13.37
CA THR A 243 -0.64 5.44 -12.09
C THR A 243 0.41 5.66 -11.01
N VAL A 244 1.67 5.92 -11.40
CA VAL A 244 2.71 6.38 -10.49
C VAL A 244 2.59 7.89 -10.31
N GLU A 245 1.63 8.31 -9.49
CA GLU A 245 1.60 9.66 -8.96
C GLU A 245 2.72 9.75 -7.91
N VAL A 246 3.92 10.15 -8.33
CA VAL A 246 5.00 10.47 -7.40
C VAL A 246 4.51 11.65 -6.56
N LEU A 247 4.29 11.42 -5.27
CA LEU A 247 3.99 12.50 -4.34
C LEU A 247 5.24 13.38 -4.22
N ASN A 248 5.39 14.34 -5.13
CA ASN A 248 6.26 15.49 -4.91
C ASN A 248 5.66 16.25 -3.72
N LYS A 249 6.23 16.07 -2.53
CA LYS A 249 6.03 17.02 -1.45
C LYS A 249 6.70 18.33 -1.83
N THR A 250 5.97 19.19 -2.52
CA THR A 250 6.27 20.61 -2.56
C THR A 250 5.76 21.22 -1.25
N LYS A 251 6.64 21.34 -0.25
CA LYS A 251 6.72 22.45 0.72
C LYS A 251 7.73 22.11 1.81
#